data_AF-A0A8J3S8Q4-F1
#
_entry.id   AF-A0A8J3S8Q4-F1
#
_cell.length_a   1.000
_cell.length_b   1.000
_cell.length_c   1.000
_cell.angle_alpha   90.00
_cell.angle_beta   90.00
_cell.angle_gamma   90.00
#
_symmetry.space_group_name_H-M   'P 1'
#
loop_
_entity.id
_entity.type
_entity.pdbx_description
1 polymer ?
#
loop_
_entity_poly.entity_id
_entity_poly.type
_entity_poly.pdbx_seq_one_letter_code
_entity_poly.pdbx_strand_id
1 'polypeptide(L)'
;MTETAPEDMTDTAPENGHGGRASSWLAVTVSVLGFAIGGAGLTAGPNWPLFWMGATVCALGMILLVVFGAFKDVILDAPRVPFERGEGILD
;
A
#
# COMPACT_ATOMS: atom_id res chain seq x y z
N MET A 1 50.69 2.25 8.43
CA MET A 1 49.42 1.94 9.11
C MET A 1 48.52 3.15 8.93
N THR A 2 47.71 3.14 7.87
CA THR A 2 46.73 4.18 7.59
C THR A 2 45.52 3.52 6.94
N GLU A 3 44.73 2.81 7.74
CA GLU A 3 43.39 2.39 7.35
C GLU A 3 42.45 3.51 7.78
N THR A 4 42.20 4.45 6.88
CA THR A 4 41.12 5.42 7.05
C THR A 4 39.85 4.78 6.53
N ALA A 5 39.03 4.28 7.46
CA ALA A 5 37.64 3.95 7.18
C ALA A 5 36.94 5.19 6.61
N PRO A 6 36.18 5.07 5.50
CA PRO A 6 35.16 6.06 5.21
C PRO A 6 34.01 5.84 6.20
N GLU A 7 33.89 6.79 7.12
CA GLU A 7 32.74 6.95 7.99
C GLU A 7 31.47 7.14 7.14
N ASP A 8 30.38 6.60 7.68
CA ASP A 8 29.02 7.05 7.37
C ASP A 8 28.54 6.83 5.93
N MET A 9 28.50 5.56 5.50
CA MET A 9 27.47 5.15 4.55
C MET A 9 26.15 5.01 5.33
N THR A 10 25.58 6.14 5.76
CA THR A 10 24.16 6.22 6.07
C THR A 10 23.42 5.92 4.78
N ASP A 11 23.22 4.64 4.55
CA ASP A 11 22.22 4.13 3.63
C ASP A 11 20.85 4.50 4.23
N THR A 12 20.49 5.79 4.14
CA THR A 12 19.10 6.21 4.27
C THR A 12 18.40 5.92 2.94
N ALA A 13 18.54 4.72 2.39
CA ALA A 13 17.53 4.23 1.49
C ALA A 13 16.23 4.26 2.30
N PRO A 14 15.22 5.07 1.94
CA PRO A 14 13.93 4.95 2.57
C PRO A 14 13.54 3.49 2.38
N GLU A 15 13.41 2.78 3.50
CA GLU A 15 12.97 1.41 3.54
C GLU A 15 11.62 1.38 2.83
N ASN A 16 11.64 1.01 1.54
CA ASN A 16 10.44 0.72 0.80
C ASN A 16 9.95 -0.62 1.35
N GLY A 17 9.40 -0.58 2.56
CA GLY A 17 8.83 -1.71 3.25
C GLY A 17 7.77 -2.33 2.35
N HIS A 18 7.59 -3.65 2.50
CA HIS A 18 6.77 -4.53 1.65
C HIS A 18 5.28 -4.15 1.48
N GLY A 19 4.84 -2.97 1.94
CA GLY A 19 3.44 -2.53 1.95
C GLY A 19 3.11 -1.32 1.08
N GLY A 20 4.07 -0.70 0.38
CA GLY A 20 3.80 0.52 -0.38
C GLY A 20 3.92 1.82 0.44
N ARG A 21 3.85 2.97 -0.24
CA ARG A 21 3.97 4.34 0.27
C ARG A 21 2.98 4.62 1.41
N ALA A 22 3.44 5.38 2.41
CA ALA A 22 2.63 5.79 3.57
C ALA A 22 1.31 6.51 3.19
N SER A 23 1.32 7.27 2.08
CA SER A 23 0.11 7.94 1.56
C SER A 23 -0.98 6.95 1.14
N SER A 24 -0.60 5.80 0.58
CA SER A 24 -1.57 4.77 0.18
C SER A 24 -2.15 4.07 1.40
N TRP A 25 -1.33 3.78 2.41
CA TRP A 25 -1.79 3.28 3.70
C TRP A 25 -2.79 4.22 4.37
N LEU A 26 -2.56 5.52 4.31
CA LEU A 26 -3.51 6.50 4.83
C LEU A 26 -4.87 6.39 4.12
N ALA A 27 -4.91 6.29 2.79
CA ALA A 27 -6.15 6.08 2.04
C ALA A 27 -6.86 4.76 2.40
N VAL A 28 -6.10 3.68 2.57
CA VAL A 28 -6.64 2.37 3.01
C VAL A 28 -7.25 2.48 4.40
N THR A 29 -6.53 3.08 5.37
CA THR A 29 -7.01 3.22 6.75
C THR A 29 -8.31 4.03 6.81
N VAL A 30 -8.41 5.15 6.08
CA VAL A 30 -9.65 5.95 6.02
C VAL A 30 -10.81 5.12 5.46
N SER A 31 -10.57 4.34 4.41
CA SER A 31 -11.58 3.46 3.79
C SER A 31 -12.07 2.40 4.78
N VAL A 32 -11.15 1.73 5.48
CA VAL A 32 -11.45 0.70 6.49
C VAL A 32 -12.22 1.30 7.67
N LEU A 33 -11.84 2.48 8.15
CA LEU A 33 -12.55 3.17 9.24
C LEU A 33 -13.99 3.52 8.84
N GLY A 34 -14.19 4.08 7.64
CA GLY A 34 -15.52 4.38 7.13
C GLY A 34 -16.38 3.13 7.02
N PHE A 35 -15.83 2.04 6.48
CA PHE A 35 -16.51 0.75 6.40
C PHE A 35 -16.86 0.18 7.77
N ALA A 36 -15.92 0.22 8.74
CA ALA A 36 -16.16 -0.27 10.10
C ALA A 36 -17.27 0.53 10.82
N ILE A 37 -17.24 1.86 10.70
CA ILE A 37 -18.29 2.74 11.25
C ILE A 37 -19.64 2.45 10.60
N GLY A 38 -19.68 2.33 9.26
CA GLY A 38 -20.91 2.04 8.53
C GLY A 38 -21.48 0.66 8.87
N GLY A 39 -20.62 -0.36 8.95
CA GLY A 39 -20.98 -1.72 9.36
C GLY A 39 -21.53 -1.78 10.78
N ALA A 40 -20.90 -1.08 11.73
CA ALA A 40 -21.41 -0.96 13.09
C ALA A 40 -22.80 -0.29 13.15
N GLY A 41 -23.05 0.71 12.28
CA GLY A 41 -24.35 1.35 12.14
C GLY A 41 -25.45 0.43 11.59
N LEU A 42 -25.10 -0.64 10.87
CA LEU A 42 -26.04 -1.65 10.40
C LEU A 42 -26.32 -2.74 11.44
N THR A 43 -25.33 -3.08 12.28
CA THR A 43 -25.45 -4.19 13.25
C THR A 43 -26.09 -3.78 14.57
N ALA A 44 -26.00 -2.51 14.98
CA ALA A 44 -26.57 -2.00 16.24
C ALA A 44 -28.10 -1.75 16.20
N GLY A 45 -28.82 -2.44 15.31
CA GLY A 45 -30.11 -1.99 14.77
C GLY A 45 -29.89 -0.94 13.67
N PRO A 46 -30.84 -0.70 12.75
CA PRO A 46 -30.61 0.17 11.60
C PRO A 46 -30.50 1.65 12.04
N ASN A 47 -29.28 2.06 12.39
CA ASN A 47 -28.90 3.43 12.67
C ASN A 47 -28.47 4.09 11.37
N TRP A 48 -29.47 4.54 10.60
CA TRP A 48 -29.27 5.15 9.29
C TRP A 48 -28.31 6.34 9.28
N PRO A 49 -28.36 7.28 10.24
CA PRO A 49 -27.38 8.37 10.30
C PRO A 49 -25.93 7.87 10.42
N LEU A 50 -25.67 6.93 11.32
CA LEU A 50 -24.32 6.38 11.52
C LEU A 50 -23.82 5.62 10.29
N PHE A 51 -24.70 4.86 9.64
CA PHE A 51 -24.40 4.20 8.37
C PHE A 51 -23.97 5.21 7.30
N TRP A 52 -24.73 6.29 7.09
CA TRP A 52 -24.40 7.28 6.06
C TRP A 52 -23.13 8.07 6.37
N MET A 53 -22.83 8.33 7.65
CA MET A 53 -21.54 8.90 8.05
C MET A 53 -20.38 7.97 7.67
N GLY A 54 -20.48 6.68 8.02
CA GLY A 54 -19.48 5.67 7.65
C GLY A 54 -19.32 5.52 6.13
N ALA A 55 -20.44 5.47 5.40
CA ALA A 55 -20.46 5.36 3.94
C ALA A 55 -19.77 6.57 3.27
N THR A 56 -19.99 7.79 3.78
CA THR A 56 -19.35 9.01 3.27
C THR A 56 -17.84 8.98 3.51
N VAL A 57 -17.40 8.60 4.72
CA VAL A 57 -15.97 8.47 5.04
C VAL A 57 -15.31 7.40 4.17
N CYS A 58 -15.99 6.27 3.96
CA CYS A 58 -15.51 5.20 3.08
C CYS A 58 -15.36 5.70 1.64
N ALA A 59 -16.37 6.42 1.11
CA ALA A 59 -16.32 7.00 -0.23
C ALA A 59 -15.17 8.00 -0.39
N LEU A 60 -14.90 8.85 0.61
CA LEU A 60 -13.73 9.73 0.63
C LEU A 60 -12.43 8.94 0.61
N GLY A 61 -12.34 7.85 1.39
CA GLY A 61 -11.19 6.93 1.35
C GLY A 61 -10.97 6.33 -0.03
N MET A 62 -12.04 5.89 -0.71
CA MET A 62 -11.97 5.37 -2.08
C MET A 62 -11.49 6.42 -3.09
N ILE A 63 -11.90 7.68 -2.94
CA ILE A 63 -11.38 8.79 -3.74
C ILE A 63 -9.87 8.95 -3.50
N LEU A 64 -9.42 8.90 -2.25
CA LEU A 64 -7.99 8.98 -1.91
C LEU A 64 -7.19 7.81 -2.51
N LEU A 65 -7.74 6.59 -2.56
CA LEU A 65 -7.08 5.44 -3.20
C LEU A 65 -6.77 5.73 -4.69
N VAL A 66 -7.71 6.36 -5.39
CA VAL A 66 -7.52 6.77 -6.79
C VAL A 66 -6.50 7.91 -6.89
N VAL A 67 -6.65 8.96 -6.10
CA VAL A 67 -5.78 10.15 -6.13
C VAL A 67 -4.33 9.81 -5.80
N PHE A 68 -4.09 8.95 -4.81
CA PHE A 68 -2.74 8.55 -4.42
C PHE A 68 -2.15 7.42 -5.25
N GLY A 69 -2.93 6.83 -6.16
CA GLY A 69 -2.48 5.72 -6.99
C GLY A 69 -2.18 4.46 -6.18
N ALA A 70 -2.90 4.24 -5.07
CA ALA A 70 -2.63 3.17 -4.11
C ALA A 70 -2.62 1.78 -4.75
N PHE A 71 -3.40 1.55 -5.80
CA PHE A 71 -3.40 0.28 -6.52
C PHE A 71 -2.08 -0.02 -7.24
N LYS A 72 -1.34 1.00 -7.72
CA LYS A 72 -0.01 0.79 -8.32
C LYS A 72 1.07 0.54 -7.27
N ASP A 73 0.82 1.00 -6.06
CA ASP A 73 1.74 0.94 -4.94
C ASP A 73 1.82 -0.47 -4.31
N VAL A 74 0.77 -1.29 -4.50
CA VAL A 74 0.70 -2.68 -4.04
C VAL A 74 0.98 -3.69 -5.17
N ILE A 75 1.16 -3.22 -6.40
CA ILE A 75 1.55 -4.08 -7.53
C ILE A 75 3.08 -4.17 -7.55
N LEU A 76 3.59 -5.39 -7.37
CA LEU A 76 5.01 -5.72 -7.58
C LEU A 76 5.30 -5.77 -9.09
N ASP A 77 5.50 -4.63 -9.74
CA ASP A 77 5.95 -4.60 -11.14
C ASP A 77 7.48 -4.76 -11.22
N ALA A 78 7.96 -5.97 -10.93
CA ALA A 78 9.20 -6.43 -11.54
C ALA A 78 8.84 -7.00 -12.93
N PRO A 79 9.46 -6.53 -14.02
CA PRO A 79 9.28 -7.15 -15.33
C PRO A 79 9.52 -8.66 -15.17
N ARG A 80 8.56 -9.47 -15.59
CA ARG A 80 8.78 -10.92 -15.73
C ARG A 80 9.85 -11.08 -16.80
N VAL A 81 11.10 -11.25 -16.38
CA VAL A 81 12.19 -11.59 -17.28
C VAL A 81 11.78 -12.88 -18.00
N PRO A 82 11.85 -12.95 -19.34
CA PRO A 82 11.80 -14.23 -20.00
C PRO A 82 12.87 -15.11 -19.35
N PHE A 83 12.48 -16.29 -18.87
CA PHE A 83 13.44 -17.34 -18.61
C PHE A 83 14.21 -17.54 -19.91
N GLU A 84 15.46 -17.10 -19.96
CA GLU A 84 16.41 -17.62 -20.94
C GLU A 84 16.51 -19.11 -20.64
N ARG A 85 15.77 -19.90 -21.42
CA ARG A 85 16.07 -21.32 -21.58
C ARG A 85 17.50 -21.35 -22.05
N GLY A 86 18.43 -21.74 -21.17
CA GLY A 86 19.78 -22.06 -21.56
C GLY A 86 19.73 -23.15 -22.62
N GLU A 87 19.72 -22.76 -23.89
CA GLU A 87 20.04 -23.63 -25.00
C GLU A 87 21.56 -23.79 -24.98
N GLY A 88 22.01 -24.82 -24.26
CA GLY A 88 23.42 -25.14 -24.11
C GLY A 88 23.64 -26.47 -23.39
N ILE A 89 22.85 -27.50 -23.69
CA ILE A 89 23.08 -28.83 -23.10
C ILE A 89 22.82 -30.02 -24.03
N LEU A 90 22.85 -29.83 -25.34
CA LEU A 90 22.93 -30.95 -26.30
C LEU A 90 23.78 -30.54 -27.52
N ASP A 91 25.09 -30.46 -27.34
CA ASP A 91 26.09 -30.67 -28.40
C ASP A 91 27.24 -31.53 -27.84
#